data_AF-A0A4U6C8Y3-F1
#
_entry.id   AF-A0A4U6C8Y3-F1
#
_cell.length_a   1.000
_cell.length_b   1.000
_cell.length_c   1.000
_cell.angle_alpha   90.00
_cell.angle_beta   90.00
_cell.angle_gamma   90.00
#
_symmetry.space_group_name_H-M   'P 1'
#
loop_
_entity.id
_entity.type
_entity.pdbx_description
1 polymer ?
#
loop_
_entity_poly.entity_id
_entity_poly.type
_entity_poly.pdbx_seq_one_letter_code
_entity_poly.pdbx_strand_id
1 'polypeptide(L)' 'MTKRAIVKKQLAQRKAVAAHLERVFISSKLFHRHGMTARVIVDGNMYEVGETDLKRLQAGRTPQDLELYPIMDED' A
#
# COMPACT_ATOMS: atom_id res chain seq x y z
N MET A 1 -16.64 -1.11 -33.96
CA MET A 1 -15.82 -0.45 -32.93
C MET A 1 -14.40 -0.25 -33.45
N THR A 2 -13.95 1.00 -33.58
CA THR A 2 -12.63 1.36 -34.15
C THR A 2 -11.50 1.09 -33.14
N LYS A 3 -10.36 0.53 -33.57
CA LYS A 3 -9.17 0.21 -32.76
C LYS A 3 -8.77 1.27 -31.72
N ARG A 4 -8.95 2.55 -32.03
CA ARG A 4 -8.67 3.70 -31.13
C ARG A 4 -9.50 3.70 -29.84
N ALA A 5 -10.75 3.22 -29.88
CA ALA A 5 -11.62 3.17 -28.70
C ALA A 5 -11.21 2.06 -27.72
N ILE A 6 -10.68 0.94 -28.24
CA ILE A 6 -10.19 -0.19 -27.45
C ILE A 6 -8.95 0.22 -26.65
N VAL A 7 -8.01 0.93 -27.28
CA VAL A 7 -6.78 1.42 -26.62
C VAL A 7 -7.08 2.43 -25.52
N LYS A 8 -8.04 3.35 -25.72
CA LYS A 8 -8.46 4.30 -24.67
C LYS A 8 -9.07 3.60 -23.46
N LYS A 9 -9.94 2.61 -23.68
CA LYS A 9 -10.57 1.83 -22.60
C LYS A 9 -9.53 1.03 -21.81
N GLN A 10 -8.58 0.41 -22.50
CA GLN A 10 -7.50 -0.33 -21.87
C GLN A 10 -6.54 0.57 -21.07
N LEU A 11 -6.25 1.78 -21.57
CA LEU A 11 -5.44 2.76 -20.85
C LEU A 11 -6.15 3.29 -19.58
N ALA A 12 -7.46 3.55 -19.68
CA ALA A 12 -8.27 3.96 -18.52
C ALA A 12 -8.35 2.84 -17.48
N GLN A 13 -8.52 1.59 -17.90
CA GLN A 13 -8.48 0.43 -17.01
C GLN A 13 -7.10 0.28 -16.35
N ARG A 14 -6.00 0.41 -17.10
CA ARG A 14 -4.64 0.36 -16.54
C ARG A 14 -4.37 1.50 -15.56
N LYS A 15 -4.84 2.72 -15.83
CA LYS A 15 -4.75 3.84 -14.88
C LYS A 15 -5.59 3.61 -13.63
N ALA A 16 -6.80 3.07 -13.76
CA ALA A 16 -7.65 2.75 -12.62
C ALA A 16 -7.05 1.64 -11.75
N VAL A 17 -6.46 0.62 -12.39
CA VAL A 17 -5.75 -0.46 -11.70
C VAL A 17 -4.47 0.06 -11.06
N ALA A 18 -3.66 0.87 -11.75
CA ALA A 18 -2.47 1.50 -11.18
C ALA A 18 -2.80 2.41 -9.99
N ALA A 19 -3.85 3.22 -10.09
CA ALA A 19 -4.39 4.02 -8.98
C ALA A 19 -4.93 3.17 -7.82
N HIS A 20 -5.10 1.87 -8.02
CA HIS A 20 -5.52 0.91 -7.01
C HIS A 20 -4.38 0.02 -6.50
N LEU A 21 -3.26 -0.04 -7.21
CA LEU A 21 -2.14 -0.90 -6.85
C LEU A 21 -1.27 -0.29 -5.74
N GLU A 22 -1.38 1.02 -5.49
CA GLU A 22 -0.85 1.68 -4.28
C GLU A 22 -1.72 1.39 -3.03
N ARG A 23 -2.17 0.15 -2.87
CA ARG A 23 -3.03 -0.25 -1.75
C ARG A 23 -2.19 -0.82 -0.63
N VAL A 24 -1.95 0.03 0.37
CA VAL A 24 -1.53 -0.38 1.70
C VAL A 24 -2.57 -1.35 2.25
N PHE A 25 -2.23 -2.63 2.33
CA PHE A 25 -3.11 -3.66 2.86
C PHE A 25 -2.77 -3.91 4.32
N ILE A 26 -3.73 -3.74 5.23
CA ILE A 26 -3.49 -3.97 6.66
C ILE A 26 -3.76 -5.44 6.96
N SER A 27 -2.70 -6.17 7.31
CA SER A 27 -2.76 -7.59 7.67
C SER A 27 -3.25 -7.77 9.11
N SER A 28 -2.71 -7.00 10.06
CA SER A 28 -3.14 -7.03 11.45
C SER A 28 -2.92 -5.72 12.17
N LYS A 29 -3.62 -5.55 13.30
CA LYS A 29 -3.54 -4.39 14.19
C LYS A 29 -3.44 -4.89 15.63
N LEU A 30 -2.45 -4.40 16.36
CA LEU A 30 -2.28 -4.65 17.79
C LEU A 30 -2.43 -3.34 18.56
N PHE A 31 -3.38 -3.31 19.48
CA PHE A 31 -3.61 -2.17 20.36
C PHE A 31 -2.93 -2.41 21.71
N HIS A 32 -2.19 -1.42 22.19
CA HIS A 32 -1.51 -1.45 23.49
C HIS A 32 -1.81 -0.17 24.27
N ARG A 33 -1.47 -0.16 25.57
CA ARG A 33 -1.81 0.94 26.50
C ARG A 33 -1.37 2.33 26.01
N HIS A 34 -0.31 2.39 25.21
CA HIS A 34 0.31 3.62 24.72
C HIS A 34 0.17 3.85 23.20
N GLY A 35 -0.69 3.11 22.50
CA GLY A 35 -0.88 3.29 21.06
C GLY A 35 -1.24 2.02 20.30
N MET A 36 -0.84 1.99 19.03
CA MET A 36 -1.16 0.92 18.12
C MET A 36 -0.02 0.65 17.14
N THR A 37 0.21 -0.63 16.88
CA THR A 37 1.11 -1.14 15.84
C THR A 37 0.31 -1.92 14.82
N ALA A 38 0.63 -1.75 13.53
CA ALA A 38 -0.01 -2.42 12.41
C ALA A 38 1.01 -3.18 11.59
N ARG A 39 0.65 -4.37 11.12
CA ARG A 39 1.36 -5.05 10.03
C ARG A 39 0.66 -4.70 8.73
N VAL A 40 1.41 -4.14 7.79
CA VAL A 40 0.92 -3.71 6.49
C VAL A 40 1.71 -4.34 5.36
N ILE A 41 1.04 -4.63 4.26
CA ILE A 41 1.65 -5.12 3.03
C ILE A 41 1.56 -3.99 2.01
N VAL A 42 2.72 -3.59 1.47
CA VAL A 42 2.85 -2.55 0.44
C VAL A 42 3.77 -3.10 -0.64
N ASP A 43 3.29 -3.12 -1.89
CA ASP A 43 4.03 -3.67 -3.04
C ASP A 43 4.57 -5.09 -2.82
N GLY A 44 3.80 -5.93 -2.10
CA GLY A 44 4.17 -7.31 -1.79
C GLY A 44 5.17 -7.47 -0.64
N ASN A 45 5.65 -6.38 -0.06
CA ASN A 45 6.54 -6.39 1.10
C ASN A 45 5.76 -6.11 2.38
N MET A 46 6.12 -6.79 3.47
CA MET A 46 5.47 -6.61 4.77
C MET A 46 6.25 -5.62 5.62
N TYR A 47 5.55 -4.73 6.32
CA TYR A 47 6.10 -3.70 7.19
C TYR A 47 5.37 -3.70 8.52
N GLU A 48 6.09 -3.39 9.59
CA GLU A 48 5.49 -3.12 10.90
C GLU A 48 5.56 -1.61 11.15
N VAL A 49 4.41 -0.99 11.37
CA VAL A 49 4.28 0.48 11.45
C VAL A 49 3.46 0.90 12.64
N GLY A 50 3.80 2.04 13.24
CA GLY A 50 2.97 2.69 14.24
C GLY A 50 1.78 3.43 13.62
N GLU A 51 0.88 3.95 14.47
CA GLU A 51 -0.31 4.69 14.04
C GLU A 51 0.01 5.88 13.10
N THR A 52 1.08 6.63 13.38
CA THR A 52 1.48 7.80 12.57
C THR A 52 1.89 7.41 11.16
N ASP A 53 2.74 6.40 11.02
CA ASP A 53 3.23 5.95 9.71
C ASP A 53 2.14 5.23 8.94
N LEU A 54 1.26 4.49 9.62
CA LEU A 54 0.05 3.93 9.01
C LEU A 54 -0.82 5.01 8.37
N LYS A 55 -1.07 6.14 9.07
CA LYS A 55 -1.85 7.26 8.51
C LYS A 55 -1.16 7.88 7.30
N ARG A 56 0.17 7.99 7.31
CA ARG A 56 0.94 8.54 6.19
C ARG A 56 0.92 7.60 4.98
N LEU A 57 1.07 6.29 5.20
CA LEU A 57 0.91 5.26 4.18
C LEU A 57 -0.50 5.33 3.55
N GLN A 58 -1.55 5.42 4.38
CA GLN A 58 -2.93 5.58 3.90
C GLN A 58 -3.19 6.89 3.15
N ALA A 59 -2.40 7.94 3.43
CA ALA A 59 -2.43 9.21 2.70
C ALA A 59 -1.62 9.17 1.39
N GLY A 60 -1.06 8.03 1.01
CA GLY A 60 -0.32 7.83 -0.24
C GLY A 60 1.18 8.09 -0.14
N ARG A 61 1.75 8.14 1.07
CA ARG A 61 3.22 8.07 1.20
C ARG A 61 3.69 6.65 0.92
N THR A 62 4.84 6.53 0.26
CA THR A 62 5.48 5.23 0.03
C THR A 62 6.26 4.80 1.26
N PRO A 63 6.56 3.50 1.43
CA PRO A 63 7.45 3.04 2.49
C PRO A 63 8.82 3.73 2.44
N GLN A 64 9.33 4.03 1.25
CA GLN A 64 10.61 4.70 1.05
C GLN A 64 10.58 6.16 1.54
N ASP A 65 9.48 6.89 1.34
CA ASP A 65 9.31 8.26 1.87
C ASP A 65 9.30 8.30 3.41
N LEU A 66 8.99 7.17 4.04
CA LEU A 66 8.87 7.01 5.48
C LEU A 66 10.08 6.28 6.09
N GLU A 67 11.10 5.98 5.27
CA GLU A 67 12.30 5.23 5.69
C GLU A 67 11.95 3.89 6.36
N LEU A 68 10.86 3.25 5.91
CA LEU A 68 10.41 1.97 6.43
C LEU A 68 11.18 0.83 5.77
N TYR A 69 11.61 -0.12 6.59
CA TYR A 69 12.28 -1.33 6.13
C TYR A 69 11.32 -2.52 6.20
N PRO A 70 11.30 -3.37 5.17
CA PRO A 70 10.45 -4.54 5.19
C PRO A 70 10.90 -5.51 6.29
N ILE A 71 9.93 -6.16 6.92
CA ILE A 71 10.18 -7.28 7.83
C ILE A 71 10.66 -8.43 6.95
N MET A 72 11.85 -8.96 7.22
CA MET A 72 12.23 -10.27 6.69
C MET A 72 11.53 -11.30 7.57
N ASP A 73 10.62 -12.08 7.00
CA ASP A 73 10.20 -13.32 7.65
C ASP A 73 11.44 -14.21 7.73
N GLU A 74 11.97 -14.39 8.95
CA GLU A 74 12.93 -15.45 9.24
C GLU A 74 12.15 -16.77 9.21
N ASP A 75 12.17 -17.46 8.06
CA ASP A 75 11.68 -18.85 7.89
C ASP A 75 12.38 -19.83 8.86
#